data_AF-A0A2L0CJ98-F1
#
_entry.id   AF-A0A2L0CJ98-F1
#
_cell.length_a   1.000
_cell.length_b   1.000
_cell.length_c   1.000
_cell.angle_alpha   90.00
_cell.angle_beta   90.00
_cell.angle_gamma   90.00
#
_symmetry.space_group_name_H-M   'P 1'
#
loop_
_entity.id
_entity.type
_entity.pdbx_description
1 polymer ?
#
loop_
_entity_poly.entity_id
_entity_poly.type
_entity_poly.pdbx_seq_one_letter_code
_entity_poly.pdbx_strand_id
1 'polypeptide(L)'
;FKNMFIAYRRKERGENVDFTQAEKDSCLINQPPGSPHLSILSFFGSFHGRTMGTLSTTHSKAIHKLDVPAFDWPIAHFPEYKYPLDQFECENKKEDEKCLAEVEDLIEQYKKKCNPVAGIVVEPIQSEGGDNEASPEFFQKLQRIAKKHGAALLMDEVQTGGGPTGKFWCHQHFNLDCPPDIVTFSKKMQLGGYFHNLDMTPQQPLRV
;
A
#
# COMPACT_ATOMS: atom_id res chain seq x y z
N PHE A 1 2.06 2.34 -7.47
CA PHE A 1 3.19 1.45 -7.09
C PHE A 1 4.53 1.91 -7.64
N LYS A 2 4.65 2.20 -8.95
CA LYS A 2 5.91 2.66 -9.57
C LYS A 2 6.64 3.77 -8.80
N ASN A 3 5.97 4.85 -8.40
CA ASN A 3 6.58 5.92 -7.58
C ASN A 3 7.18 5.41 -6.26
N MET A 4 6.52 4.47 -5.57
CA MET A 4 7.04 3.89 -4.31
C MET A 4 8.32 3.10 -4.56
N PHE A 5 8.36 2.26 -5.61
CA PHE A 5 9.59 1.53 -5.98
C PHE A 5 10.73 2.48 -6.36
N ILE A 6 10.43 3.53 -7.13
CA ILE A 6 11.41 4.55 -7.52
C ILE A 6 11.95 5.28 -6.30
N ALA A 7 11.07 5.76 -5.41
CA ALA A 7 11.46 6.47 -4.19
C ALA A 7 12.25 5.57 -3.23
N TYR A 8 11.85 4.30 -3.08
CA TYR A 8 12.56 3.32 -2.27
C TYR A 8 14.00 3.11 -2.77
N ARG A 9 14.17 2.81 -4.08
CA ARG A 9 15.51 2.65 -4.67
C ARG A 9 16.32 3.93 -4.69
N ARG A 10 15.69 5.11 -4.78
CA ARG A 10 16.38 6.39 -4.65
C ARG A 10 16.97 6.53 -3.24
N LYS A 11 16.17 6.27 -2.20
CA LYS A 11 16.62 6.31 -0.80
C LYS A 11 17.77 5.32 -0.54
N GLU A 12 17.69 4.10 -1.08
CA GLU A 12 18.77 3.11 -0.95
C GLU A 12 20.05 3.49 -1.70
N ARG A 13 19.92 4.03 -2.92
CA ARG A 13 21.08 4.44 -3.74
C ARG A 13 21.75 5.70 -3.17
N GLY A 14 20.98 6.57 -2.52
CA GLY A 14 21.38 7.91 -2.13
C GLY A 14 20.85 8.97 -3.10
N GLU A 15 20.73 10.20 -2.60
CA GLU A 15 20.26 11.34 -3.39
C GLU A 15 21.32 11.80 -4.39
N ASN A 16 20.89 12.21 -5.60
CA ASN A 16 21.76 12.68 -6.69
C ASN A 16 22.79 11.67 -7.20
N VAL A 17 22.52 10.37 -7.06
CA VAL A 17 23.37 9.29 -7.62
C VAL A 17 22.80 8.81 -8.95
N ASP A 18 23.61 8.85 -10.00
CA ASP A 18 23.25 8.38 -11.34
C ASP A 18 23.12 6.84 -11.43
N PHE A 19 22.36 6.37 -12.41
CA PHE A 19 22.22 4.94 -12.69
C PHE A 19 23.49 4.35 -13.30
N THR A 20 23.90 3.21 -12.79
CA THR A 20 25.03 2.43 -13.31
C THR A 20 24.69 1.80 -14.67
N GLN A 21 25.72 1.47 -15.47
CA GLN A 21 25.49 0.78 -16.75
C GLN A 21 24.83 -0.59 -16.55
N ALA A 22 25.21 -1.32 -15.50
CA ALA A 22 24.59 -2.60 -15.16
C ALA A 22 23.09 -2.48 -14.85
N GLU A 23 22.65 -1.43 -14.14
CA GLU A 23 21.22 -1.16 -13.93
C GLU A 23 20.50 -0.85 -15.25
N LYS A 24 21.11 -0.06 -16.14
CA LYS A 24 20.52 0.30 -17.44
C LYS A 24 20.37 -0.93 -18.35
N ASP A 25 21.37 -1.80 -18.40
CA ASP A 25 21.35 -2.96 -19.29
C ASP A 25 20.39 -4.04 -18.77
N SER A 26 20.43 -4.32 -17.46
CA SER A 26 19.60 -5.38 -16.86
C SER A 26 18.11 -5.04 -16.80
N CYS A 27 17.73 -3.77 -16.66
CA CYS A 27 16.31 -3.39 -16.59
C CYS A 27 15.57 -3.65 -17.91
N LEU A 28 16.24 -3.50 -19.05
CA LEU A 28 15.67 -3.72 -20.39
C LEU A 28 15.31 -5.18 -20.67
N ILE A 29 15.88 -6.11 -19.89
CA ILE A 29 15.63 -7.55 -19.99
C ILE A 29 14.99 -8.12 -18.70
N ASN A 30 14.40 -7.24 -17.88
CA ASN A 30 13.68 -7.59 -16.65
C ASN A 30 14.52 -8.31 -15.58
N GLN A 31 15.82 -7.99 -15.48
CA GLN A 31 16.73 -8.59 -14.50
C GLN A 31 17.26 -7.57 -13.48
N PRO A 32 17.65 -8.01 -12.27
CA PRO A 32 18.39 -7.16 -11.34
C PRO A 32 19.81 -6.86 -11.86
N PRO A 33 20.44 -5.75 -11.43
CA PRO A 33 19.95 -4.79 -10.44
C PRO A 33 18.96 -3.74 -10.99
N GLY A 34 18.76 -3.67 -12.31
CA GLY A 34 17.93 -2.68 -12.97
C GLY A 34 16.42 -2.83 -12.71
N SER A 35 15.95 -4.07 -12.67
CA SER A 35 14.61 -4.47 -12.23
C SER A 35 14.73 -5.18 -10.88
N PRO A 36 14.69 -4.45 -9.75
CA PRO A 36 14.96 -5.01 -8.42
C PRO A 36 13.82 -5.90 -7.93
N HIS A 37 14.14 -6.82 -7.01
CA HIS A 37 13.14 -7.54 -6.23
C HIS A 37 12.63 -6.64 -5.11
N LEU A 38 11.43 -6.08 -5.28
CA LEU A 38 10.72 -5.29 -4.29
C LEU A 38 9.28 -5.77 -4.19
N SER A 39 8.66 -5.51 -3.04
CA SER A 39 7.27 -5.89 -2.78
C SER A 39 6.39 -4.73 -2.33
N ILE A 40 5.08 -4.88 -2.53
CA ILE A 40 4.04 -4.03 -1.95
C ILE A 40 3.23 -4.89 -0.97
N LEU A 41 3.18 -4.48 0.29
CA LEU A 41 2.32 -5.14 1.28
C LEU A 41 0.87 -4.72 1.04
N SER A 42 -0.02 -5.69 1.07
CA SER A 42 -1.48 -5.52 0.92
C SER A 42 -2.22 -6.31 1.99
N PHE A 43 -3.56 -6.28 1.98
CA PHE A 43 -4.37 -6.90 3.01
C PHE A 43 -5.37 -7.91 2.45
N PHE A 44 -5.66 -8.99 3.18
CA PHE A 44 -6.80 -9.86 2.86
C PHE A 44 -8.10 -9.03 2.79
N GLY A 45 -9.00 -9.37 1.86
CA GLY A 45 -10.23 -8.61 1.59
C GLY A 45 -10.07 -7.44 0.61
N SER A 46 -8.85 -6.94 0.38
CA SER A 46 -8.64 -5.73 -0.43
C SER A 46 -9.01 -5.86 -1.92
N PHE A 47 -9.29 -4.72 -2.56
CA PHE A 47 -9.45 -4.60 -4.01
C PHE A 47 -8.81 -3.32 -4.55
N HIS A 48 -7.70 -3.47 -5.27
CA HIS A 48 -6.94 -2.36 -5.86
C HIS A 48 -6.94 -2.35 -7.40
N GLY A 49 -7.72 -3.25 -8.01
CA GLY A 49 -7.84 -3.40 -9.46
C GLY A 49 -7.47 -4.79 -9.97
N ARG A 50 -7.53 -4.97 -11.30
CA ARG A 50 -7.39 -6.28 -11.97
C ARG A 50 -6.26 -6.36 -13.00
N THR A 51 -5.49 -5.29 -13.19
CA THR A 51 -4.24 -5.38 -13.96
C THR A 51 -3.20 -6.16 -13.14
N MET A 52 -2.25 -6.87 -13.78
CA MET A 52 -1.37 -7.84 -13.09
C MET A 52 -0.71 -7.32 -11.80
N GLY A 53 -0.21 -6.08 -11.80
CA GLY A 53 0.35 -5.45 -10.60
C GLY A 53 -0.68 -5.21 -9.50
N THR A 54 -1.80 -4.57 -9.83
CA THR A 54 -2.91 -4.32 -8.88
C THR A 54 -3.62 -5.59 -8.43
N LEU A 55 -3.64 -6.63 -9.27
CA LEU A 55 -4.29 -7.89 -8.98
C LEU A 55 -3.50 -8.69 -7.94
N SER A 56 -2.16 -8.54 -7.94
CA SER A 56 -1.30 -9.15 -6.91
C SER A 56 -1.60 -8.59 -5.51
N THR A 57 -2.07 -7.34 -5.44
CA THR A 57 -2.51 -6.69 -4.19
C THR A 57 -4.02 -6.77 -3.95
N THR A 58 -4.81 -7.37 -4.84
CA THR A 58 -6.26 -7.58 -4.64
C THR A 58 -6.49 -8.97 -4.05
N HIS A 59 -7.27 -9.07 -2.96
CA HIS A 59 -7.54 -10.33 -2.24
C HIS A 59 -9.02 -10.48 -1.84
N SER A 60 -9.93 -9.95 -2.65
CA SER A 60 -11.37 -9.91 -2.38
C SER A 60 -12.12 -11.22 -2.69
N LYS A 61 -11.95 -11.80 -3.90
CA LYS A 61 -12.67 -13.01 -4.34
C LYS A 61 -11.79 -13.89 -5.21
N ALA A 62 -11.92 -15.22 -5.07
CA ALA A 62 -11.13 -16.18 -5.84
C ALA A 62 -11.25 -15.98 -7.36
N ILE A 63 -12.48 -15.77 -7.86
CA ILE A 63 -12.75 -15.57 -9.30
C ILE A 63 -12.06 -14.34 -9.90
N HIS A 64 -11.63 -13.39 -9.07
CA HIS A 64 -10.86 -12.24 -9.56
C HIS A 64 -9.41 -12.62 -9.90
N LYS A 65 -8.87 -13.69 -9.30
CA LYS A 65 -7.43 -14.04 -9.35
C LYS A 65 -7.10 -15.35 -10.05
N LEU A 66 -8.03 -16.30 -10.10
CA LEU A 66 -7.80 -17.62 -10.71
C LEU A 66 -7.24 -17.47 -12.14
N ASP A 67 -6.27 -18.32 -12.48
CA ASP A 67 -5.61 -18.40 -13.79
C ASP A 67 -4.76 -17.19 -14.22
N VAL A 68 -4.43 -16.26 -13.31
CA VAL A 68 -3.58 -15.09 -13.59
C VAL A 68 -2.27 -15.13 -12.78
N PRO A 69 -1.09 -14.94 -13.42
CA PRO A 69 0.18 -14.81 -12.69
C PRO A 69 0.17 -13.65 -11.68
N ALA A 70 0.78 -13.87 -10.53
CA ALA A 70 0.88 -12.88 -9.46
C ALA A 70 2.31 -12.77 -8.92
N PHE A 71 2.61 -11.65 -8.27
CA PHE A 71 3.86 -11.45 -7.55
C PHE A 71 3.77 -12.08 -6.14
N ASP A 72 4.86 -12.70 -5.68
CA ASP A 72 5.03 -13.11 -4.28
C ASP A 72 5.30 -11.87 -3.42
N TRP A 73 4.23 -11.18 -3.01
CA TRP A 73 4.23 -10.00 -2.17
C TRP A 73 3.47 -10.27 -0.85
N PRO A 74 3.83 -9.62 0.27
CA PRO A 74 3.22 -9.88 1.57
C PRO A 74 1.75 -9.48 1.62
N ILE A 75 0.97 -10.29 2.34
CA ILE A 75 -0.47 -10.10 2.54
C ILE A 75 -0.71 -10.21 4.04
N ALA A 76 -1.09 -9.11 4.68
CA ALA A 76 -1.47 -9.07 6.09
C ALA A 76 -2.98 -9.23 6.27
N HIS A 77 -3.45 -9.53 7.47
CA HIS A 77 -4.88 -9.46 7.78
C HIS A 77 -5.30 -8.01 8.05
N PHE A 78 -6.46 -7.63 7.51
CA PHE A 78 -7.15 -6.40 7.89
C PHE A 78 -8.00 -6.69 9.14
N PRO A 79 -8.20 -5.71 10.06
CA PRO A 79 -8.97 -5.95 11.27
C PRO A 79 -10.40 -6.45 10.99
N GLU A 80 -10.81 -7.50 11.70
CA GLU A 80 -12.19 -8.03 11.67
C GLU A 80 -12.91 -7.64 12.97
N TYR A 81 -13.71 -6.56 12.90
CA TYR A 81 -14.39 -6.04 14.09
C TYR A 81 -15.62 -6.84 14.49
N LYS A 82 -15.82 -6.95 15.80
CA LYS A 82 -17.05 -7.45 16.41
C LYS A 82 -18.00 -6.30 16.67
N TYR A 83 -19.29 -6.59 16.51
CA TYR A 83 -20.38 -5.62 16.62
C TYR A 83 -21.41 -6.09 17.66
N PRO A 84 -22.06 -5.16 18.38
CA PRO A 84 -21.93 -3.69 18.26
C PRO A 84 -20.64 -3.15 18.89
N LEU A 85 -20.06 -2.10 18.29
CA LEU A 85 -18.69 -1.64 18.57
C LEU A 85 -18.44 -1.25 20.02
N ASP A 86 -19.44 -0.64 20.68
CA ASP A 86 -19.39 -0.20 22.07
C ASP A 86 -19.29 -1.35 23.08
N GLN A 87 -19.69 -2.57 22.68
CA GLN A 87 -19.62 -3.76 23.53
C GLN A 87 -18.31 -4.55 23.34
N PHE A 88 -17.58 -4.30 22.25
CA PHE A 88 -16.38 -5.07 21.87
C PHE A 88 -15.13 -4.19 21.69
N GLU A 89 -15.07 -3.03 22.34
CA GLU A 89 -13.96 -2.09 22.22
C GLU A 89 -12.59 -2.73 22.55
N CYS A 90 -12.53 -3.53 23.62
CA CYS A 90 -11.30 -4.21 24.06
C CYS A 90 -10.84 -5.26 23.04
N GLU A 91 -11.76 -6.04 22.50
CA GLU A 91 -11.52 -7.07 21.49
C GLU A 91 -11.06 -6.45 20.18
N ASN A 92 -11.74 -5.40 19.70
CA ASN A 92 -11.41 -4.73 18.45
C ASN A 92 -10.03 -4.04 18.53
N LYS A 93 -9.69 -3.46 19.68
CA LYS A 93 -8.34 -2.90 19.91
C LYS A 93 -7.25 -3.98 19.90
N LYS A 94 -7.53 -5.17 20.42
CA LYS A 94 -6.58 -6.30 20.35
C LYS A 94 -6.44 -6.83 18.92
N GLU A 95 -7.53 -6.85 18.15
CA GLU A 95 -7.47 -7.23 16.74
C GLU A 95 -6.61 -6.24 15.93
N ASP A 96 -6.77 -4.93 16.16
CA ASP A 96 -5.89 -3.92 15.56
C ASP A 96 -4.41 -4.20 15.89
N GLU A 97 -4.09 -4.44 17.16
CA GLU A 97 -2.72 -4.70 17.60
C GLU A 97 -2.13 -5.97 16.98
N LYS A 98 -2.94 -7.02 16.85
CA LYS A 98 -2.57 -8.28 16.21
C LYS A 98 -2.29 -8.08 14.71
N CYS A 99 -3.16 -7.42 13.97
CA CYS A 99 -2.98 -7.12 12.55
C CYS A 99 -1.74 -6.25 12.31
N LEU A 100 -1.51 -5.23 13.15
CA LEU A 100 -0.35 -4.35 13.04
C LEU A 100 0.97 -5.07 13.35
N ALA A 101 0.98 -5.99 14.33
CA ALA A 101 2.13 -6.83 14.60
C ALA A 101 2.47 -7.73 13.41
N GLU A 102 1.44 -8.33 12.77
CA GLU A 102 1.63 -9.13 11.56
C GLU A 102 2.21 -8.31 10.40
N VAL A 103 1.76 -7.07 10.20
CA VAL A 103 2.33 -6.16 9.19
C VAL A 103 3.83 -5.97 9.41
N GLU A 104 4.25 -5.69 10.65
CA GLU A 104 5.66 -5.51 10.99
C GLU A 104 6.48 -6.80 10.80
N ASP A 105 5.94 -7.95 11.21
CA ASP A 105 6.56 -9.25 11.01
C ASP A 105 6.76 -9.58 9.52
N LEU A 106 5.75 -9.31 8.68
CA LEU A 106 5.81 -9.54 7.24
C LEU A 106 6.86 -8.65 6.57
N ILE A 107 6.99 -7.38 6.98
CA ILE A 107 8.02 -6.48 6.45
C ILE A 107 9.42 -7.06 6.73
N GLU A 108 9.67 -7.51 7.96
CA GLU A 108 10.96 -8.10 8.34
C GLU A 108 11.23 -9.45 7.64
N GLN A 109 10.20 -10.29 7.50
CA GLN A 109 10.31 -11.56 6.78
C GLN A 109 10.67 -11.34 5.30
N TYR A 110 10.00 -10.41 4.62
CA TYR A 110 10.26 -10.14 3.20
C TYR A 110 11.60 -9.46 2.97
N LYS A 111 12.07 -8.64 3.92
CA LYS A 111 13.43 -8.12 3.92
C LYS A 111 14.48 -9.24 3.99
N LYS A 112 14.29 -10.23 4.88
CA LYS A 112 15.17 -11.41 4.98
C LYS A 112 15.15 -12.30 3.72
N LYS A 113 14.04 -12.30 2.98
CA LYS A 113 13.89 -12.98 1.68
C LYS A 113 14.50 -12.21 0.50
N CYS A 114 15.22 -11.11 0.73
CA CYS A 114 15.74 -10.23 -0.33
C CYS A 114 14.66 -9.67 -1.26
N ASN A 115 13.44 -9.45 -0.74
CA ASN A 115 12.32 -8.86 -1.47
C ASN A 115 11.61 -7.79 -0.61
N PRO A 116 12.34 -6.76 -0.16
CA PRO A 116 11.86 -5.83 0.87
C PRO A 116 10.61 -5.06 0.44
N VAL A 117 9.80 -4.70 1.43
CA VAL A 117 8.54 -3.97 1.24
C VAL A 117 8.85 -2.49 0.97
N ALA A 118 8.60 -2.05 -0.26
CA ALA A 118 8.79 -0.65 -0.67
C ALA A 118 7.59 0.24 -0.31
N GLY A 119 6.42 -0.36 -0.11
CA GLY A 119 5.21 0.37 0.26
C GLY A 119 4.09 -0.54 0.74
N ILE A 120 3.13 0.06 1.42
CA ILE A 120 1.90 -0.55 1.91
C ILE A 120 0.74 0.09 1.15
N VAL A 121 -0.16 -0.73 0.61
CA VAL A 121 -1.41 -0.27 -0.01
C VAL A 121 -2.59 -0.69 0.85
N VAL A 122 -3.50 0.25 1.12
CA VAL A 122 -4.69 0.00 1.96
C VAL A 122 -5.85 0.88 1.53
N GLU A 123 -7.07 0.33 1.54
CA GLU A 123 -8.31 1.10 1.42
C GLU A 123 -8.67 1.69 2.80
N PRO A 124 -9.13 2.95 2.92
CA PRO A 124 -9.66 3.48 4.18
C PRO A 124 -10.83 2.66 4.74
N ILE A 125 -11.66 2.10 3.85
CA ILE A 125 -12.72 1.13 4.14
C ILE A 125 -12.68 0.12 2.99
N GLN A 126 -12.46 -1.16 3.28
CA GLN A 126 -12.38 -2.17 2.22
C GLN A 126 -13.77 -2.38 1.62
N SER A 127 -13.94 -2.03 0.34
CA SER A 127 -15.30 -2.05 -0.22
C SER A 127 -15.67 -3.43 -0.79
N GLU A 128 -15.01 -3.87 -1.85
CA GLU A 128 -15.31 -5.19 -2.49
C GLU A 128 -15.06 -6.38 -1.57
N GLY A 129 -14.25 -6.18 -0.53
CA GLY A 129 -13.98 -7.15 0.54
C GLY A 129 -15.13 -7.35 1.52
N GLY A 130 -16.13 -6.47 1.52
CA GLY A 130 -17.32 -6.58 2.38
C GLY A 130 -17.52 -5.42 3.35
N ASP A 131 -17.20 -4.18 2.95
CA ASP A 131 -17.31 -2.97 3.79
C ASP A 131 -16.61 -3.11 5.16
N ASN A 132 -15.37 -3.63 5.15
CA ASN A 132 -14.58 -3.79 6.39
C ASN A 132 -13.97 -2.45 6.80
N GLU A 133 -14.24 -2.04 8.04
CA GLU A 133 -13.75 -0.82 8.65
C GLU A 133 -12.62 -1.09 9.65
N ALA A 134 -11.76 -0.08 9.88
CA ALA A 134 -10.78 -0.09 10.95
C ALA A 134 -10.73 1.30 11.62
N SER A 135 -10.24 1.31 12.86
CA SER A 135 -10.16 2.52 13.69
C SER A 135 -9.19 3.55 13.12
N PRO A 136 -9.41 4.86 13.37
CA PRO A 136 -8.39 5.89 13.14
C PRO A 136 -7.01 5.52 13.73
N GLU A 137 -7.00 4.92 14.92
CA GLU A 137 -5.80 4.48 15.63
C GLU A 137 -5.04 3.40 14.88
N PHE A 138 -5.73 2.46 14.22
CA PHE A 138 -5.11 1.46 13.35
C PHE A 138 -4.34 2.12 12.22
N PHE A 139 -4.95 3.06 11.50
CA PHE A 139 -4.31 3.74 10.38
C PHE A 139 -3.14 4.65 10.81
N GLN A 140 -3.26 5.32 11.96
CA GLN A 140 -2.14 6.08 12.55
C GLN A 140 -0.95 5.17 12.86
N LYS A 141 -1.18 4.04 13.54
CA LYS A 141 -0.12 3.06 13.85
C LYS A 141 0.46 2.45 12.57
N LEU A 142 -0.37 2.14 11.57
CA LEU A 142 0.07 1.64 10.28
C LEU A 142 1.00 2.63 9.57
N GLN A 143 0.69 3.93 9.60
CA GLN A 143 1.57 4.97 9.07
C GLN A 143 2.92 5.01 9.81
N ARG A 144 2.90 4.90 11.14
CA ARG A 144 4.14 4.87 11.94
C ARG A 144 5.01 3.64 11.61
N ILE A 145 4.38 2.48 11.42
CA ILE A 145 5.08 1.25 10.98
C ILE A 145 5.68 1.47 9.59
N ALA A 146 4.91 1.98 8.62
CA ALA A 146 5.41 2.27 7.27
C ALA A 146 6.66 3.17 7.32
N LYS A 147 6.58 4.29 8.06
CA LYS A 147 7.69 5.22 8.25
C LYS A 147 8.90 4.58 8.92
N LYS A 148 8.70 3.81 9.99
CA LYS A 148 9.77 3.11 10.73
C LYS A 148 10.60 2.22 9.80
N HIS A 149 9.95 1.57 8.84
CA HIS A 149 10.60 0.65 7.90
C HIS A 149 11.00 1.29 6.55
N GLY A 150 10.80 2.60 6.40
CA GLY A 150 11.10 3.30 5.14
C GLY A 150 10.17 2.91 3.98
N ALA A 151 9.03 2.27 4.26
CA ALA A 151 8.00 1.95 3.29
C ALA A 151 7.05 3.14 3.13
N ALA A 152 6.58 3.37 1.90
CA ALA A 152 5.58 4.39 1.61
C ALA A 152 4.16 3.91 1.96
N LEU A 153 3.29 4.80 2.44
CA LEU A 153 1.87 4.51 2.68
C LEU A 153 1.02 5.04 1.51
N LEU A 154 0.36 4.13 0.79
CA LEU A 154 -0.64 4.43 -0.24
C LEU A 154 -2.04 4.21 0.33
N MET A 155 -2.84 5.28 0.38
CA MET A 155 -4.28 5.22 0.66
C MET A 155 -5.06 5.10 -0.65
N ASP A 156 -5.73 3.97 -0.86
CA ASP A 156 -6.57 3.75 -2.03
C ASP A 156 -7.97 4.32 -1.82
N GLU A 157 -8.18 5.52 -2.34
CA GLU A 157 -9.44 6.25 -2.25
C GLU A 157 -10.23 6.23 -3.55
N VAL A 158 -10.00 5.22 -4.41
CA VAL A 158 -10.80 5.01 -5.62
C VAL A 158 -12.29 4.90 -5.31
N GLN A 159 -12.67 4.25 -4.20
CA GLN A 159 -14.07 4.07 -3.83
C GLN A 159 -14.55 5.02 -2.73
N THR A 160 -13.73 5.21 -1.70
CA THR A 160 -14.03 6.04 -0.52
C THR A 160 -13.88 7.53 -0.77
N GLY A 161 -13.04 7.95 -1.73
CA GLY A 161 -12.84 9.34 -2.10
C GLY A 161 -14.03 9.95 -2.84
N GLY A 162 -14.09 11.29 -2.82
CA GLY A 162 -15.13 12.07 -3.51
C GLY A 162 -16.38 12.33 -2.66
N GLY A 163 -16.27 12.34 -1.32
CA GLY A 163 -17.34 12.81 -0.43
C GLY A 163 -18.26 11.81 0.29
N PRO A 164 -18.37 10.50 -0.04
CA PRO A 164 -19.44 9.65 0.50
C PRO A 164 -19.38 9.43 2.01
N THR A 165 -18.22 9.59 2.64
CA THR A 165 -18.01 9.44 4.09
C THR A 165 -18.27 10.74 4.88
N GLY A 166 -18.67 11.83 4.20
CA GLY A 166 -18.88 13.15 4.82
C GLY A 166 -17.66 14.07 4.77
N LYS A 167 -16.51 13.57 4.34
CA LYS A 167 -15.32 14.36 3.96
C LYS A 167 -14.91 14.05 2.53
N PHE A 168 -14.16 14.95 1.89
CA PHE A 168 -13.75 14.76 0.50
C PHE A 168 -12.88 13.50 0.33
N TRP A 169 -11.96 13.30 1.27
CA TRP A 169 -11.15 12.08 1.38
C TRP A 169 -11.44 11.40 2.71
N CYS A 170 -11.63 10.09 2.70
CA CYS A 170 -11.92 9.30 3.89
C CYS A 170 -10.75 9.29 4.89
N HIS A 171 -9.49 9.30 4.43
CA HIS A 171 -8.34 9.35 5.34
C HIS A 171 -8.31 10.62 6.22
N GLN A 172 -9.07 11.66 5.88
CA GLN A 172 -9.21 12.87 6.71
C GLN A 172 -9.95 12.60 8.04
N HIS A 173 -10.59 11.44 8.20
CA HIS A 173 -11.15 11.01 9.48
C HIS A 173 -10.09 10.44 10.43
N PHE A 174 -8.92 10.05 9.91
CA PHE A 174 -7.95 9.27 10.69
C PHE A 174 -6.96 10.12 11.50
N ASN A 175 -6.89 11.43 11.26
CA ASN A 175 -5.94 12.34 11.94
C ASN A 175 -4.49 11.78 11.94
N LEU A 176 -4.02 11.35 10.77
CA LEU A 176 -2.67 10.81 10.60
C LEU A 176 -1.59 11.83 11.00
N ASP A 177 -0.43 11.36 11.46
CA ASP A 177 0.69 12.22 11.88
C ASP A 177 1.19 13.10 10.71
N CYS A 178 1.05 12.63 9.48
CA CYS A 178 1.20 13.43 8.25
C CYS A 178 0.25 12.92 7.15
N PRO A 179 0.09 13.64 6.03
CA PRO A 179 -0.63 13.10 4.87
C PRO A 179 -0.04 11.77 4.38
N PRO A 180 -0.84 10.87 3.79
CA PRO A 180 -0.33 9.66 3.12
C PRO A 180 0.70 10.02 2.04
N ASP A 181 1.64 9.11 1.76
CA ASP A 181 2.64 9.35 0.71
C ASP A 181 2.02 9.41 -0.68
N ILE A 182 0.99 8.59 -0.92
CA ILE A 182 0.21 8.54 -2.15
C ILE A 182 -1.27 8.37 -1.82
N VAL A 183 -2.13 9.06 -2.55
CA VAL A 183 -3.60 8.86 -2.54
C VAL A 183 -4.07 8.60 -3.96
N THR A 184 -4.63 7.42 -4.24
CA THR A 184 -5.22 7.09 -5.56
C THR A 184 -6.70 7.43 -5.59
N PHE A 185 -7.21 7.84 -6.76
CA PHE A 185 -8.63 8.18 -6.95
C PHE A 185 -9.12 7.82 -8.35
N SER A 186 -10.43 7.61 -8.48
CA SER A 186 -11.13 7.39 -9.76
C SER A 186 -12.64 7.51 -9.50
N LYS A 187 -13.48 6.70 -10.18
CA LYS A 187 -14.93 6.55 -9.97
C LYS A 187 -15.64 7.91 -9.86
N LYS A 188 -15.98 8.34 -8.63
CA LYS A 188 -16.72 9.60 -8.36
C LYS A 188 -16.00 10.82 -8.92
N MET A 189 -14.67 10.76 -9.03
CA MET A 189 -13.81 11.83 -9.54
C MET A 189 -13.82 11.98 -11.08
N GLN A 190 -14.58 11.15 -11.80
CA GLN A 190 -14.68 11.08 -13.28
C GLN A 190 -13.40 10.64 -14.00
N LEU A 191 -12.25 11.15 -13.57
CA LEU A 191 -10.93 10.76 -14.03
C LEU A 191 -10.21 9.94 -12.96
N GLY A 192 -9.36 9.03 -13.42
CA GLY A 192 -8.42 8.31 -12.57
C GLY A 192 -7.11 9.08 -12.41
N GLY A 193 -6.51 9.00 -11.24
CA GLY A 193 -5.21 9.62 -10.96
C GLY A 193 -4.72 9.32 -9.56
N TYR A 194 -3.64 9.98 -9.18
CA TYR A 194 -3.12 9.92 -7.83
C TYR A 194 -2.42 11.22 -7.46
N PHE A 195 -2.54 11.60 -6.19
CA PHE A 195 -1.70 12.60 -5.56
C PHE A 195 -0.53 11.91 -4.86
N HIS A 196 0.60 12.58 -4.75
CA HIS A 196 1.74 12.09 -3.99
C HIS A 196 2.51 13.24 -3.34
N ASN A 197 3.22 12.96 -2.25
CA ASN A 197 4.09 13.94 -1.62
C ASN A 197 5.39 14.15 -2.43
N LEU A 198 6.21 15.12 -2.01
CA LEU A 198 7.46 15.46 -2.71
C LEU A 198 8.46 14.29 -2.72
N ASP A 199 8.51 13.50 -1.65
CA ASP A 199 9.42 12.35 -1.54
C ASP A 199 9.16 11.31 -2.63
N MET A 200 7.89 11.15 -3.04
CA MET A 200 7.49 10.21 -4.09
C MET A 200 7.71 10.73 -5.53
N THR A 201 8.24 11.94 -5.71
CA THR A 201 8.50 12.53 -7.03
C THR A 201 9.76 11.92 -7.68
N PRO A 202 9.66 11.33 -8.88
CA PRO A 202 10.84 10.94 -9.66
C PRO A 202 11.67 12.17 -10.05
N GLN A 203 13.00 12.10 -9.92
CA GLN A 203 13.90 13.20 -10.27
C GLN A 203 14.16 13.28 -11.78
N GLN A 204 14.07 12.15 -12.49
CA GLN A 204 14.32 12.06 -13.93
C GLN A 204 13.01 12.11 -14.74
N PRO A 205 13.02 12.70 -15.95
CA PRO A 205 11.86 12.71 -16.84
C PRO A 205 11.53 11.31 -17.37
N LEU A 206 10.31 11.15 -17.91
CA LEU A 206 9.82 9.91 -18.55
C LEU A 206 9.75 8.68 -17.62
N ARG A 207 9.67 8.92 -16.31
CA ARG A 207 9.64 7.86 -15.28
C ARG A 207 8.23 7.44 -14.87
N VAL A 208 7.18 8.19 -15.19
CA VAL A 208 5.78 7.93 -14.82
C VAL A 208 4.89 8.09 -16.03
#